data_AF-A0A6J0SQB8-F1
#
_entry.id   AF-A0A6J0SQB8-F1
#
_cell.length_a   1.000
_cell.length_b   1.000
_cell.length_c   1.000
_cell.angle_alpha   90.00
_cell.angle_beta   90.00
_cell.angle_gamma   90.00
#
_symmetry.space_group_name_H-M   'P 1'
#
loop_
_entity.id
_entity.type
_entity.pdbx_description
1 polymer ?
#
loop_
_entity_poly.entity_id
_entity_poly.type
_entity_poly.pdbx_seq_one_letter_code
_entity_poly.pdbx_strand_id
1 'polypeptide(L)'
;MEGVLYKWTNYLSGWQPRWFLLAGGVLSYYDSREDAWKGCKGSIQMAVCEIQVHPTDNMRMDLIIPGEQYFYLKAKNAADRQKWLVALGTAKACLTDIRTLKEKEYTENTEALKTKMAELRLYCDLLLQQVDKTKNLVKMEPLLKSTCTTFLKTLEECMQIANAAFSSELLHPTPSGSPHSALRKLNKLKLPSLFSHGVAERQMELKNCENGSIYANANLPEPTLIDNQTPVSMKPGGSKKEGEGKLLPNKDNQDQSLELAGSSLNKSASLKEETNNDFPTFFSAMSIRFSDIILAEDEGIPTEEFLRSCYEIVPVLDKLGSKVFAPVKMDFEGNIKKINQKYITNKEEFNTLQKIILHEVKTEEARVRHSATEALMWLRRGLKFLKEFLTELKNGEKNIQTALNNAYGRTLRQYHGWVVRGVFALALRASPTYEGFASALSVGERDYEEEAFYNGMRRDLDIYLPAMEKQLSILDALYEQHGLESDEVV
;
A
#
# COMPACT_ATOMS: atom_id res chain seq x y z
N MET A 1 -10.12 4.22 27.46
CA MET A 1 -11.05 3.74 28.50
C MET A 1 -11.45 2.32 28.16
N GLU A 2 -11.63 1.45 29.13
CA GLU A 2 -12.09 0.07 28.89
C GLU A 2 -13.06 -0.40 29.99
N GLY A 3 -13.84 -1.44 29.70
CA GLY A 3 -14.76 -2.03 30.66
C GLY A 3 -15.94 -2.76 30.02
N VAL A 4 -16.75 -3.43 30.82
CA VAL A 4 -17.93 -4.16 30.33
C VAL A 4 -19.12 -3.22 30.17
N LEU A 5 -19.78 -3.30 29.01
CA LEU A 5 -21.12 -2.75 28.76
C LEU A 5 -22.01 -3.88 28.24
N TYR A 6 -23.30 -3.81 28.53
CA TYR A 6 -24.29 -4.69 27.93
C TYR A 6 -24.67 -4.11 26.57
N LYS A 7 -24.45 -4.86 25.49
CA LYS A 7 -24.86 -4.50 24.12
C LYS A 7 -26.11 -5.27 23.75
N TRP A 8 -27.10 -4.61 23.15
CA TRP A 8 -28.22 -5.33 22.52
C TRP A 8 -27.73 -6.09 21.27
N THR A 9 -28.17 -7.34 21.15
CA THR A 9 -27.76 -8.24 20.06
C THR A 9 -28.92 -8.52 19.12
N ASN A 10 -29.96 -9.22 19.57
CA ASN A 10 -31.19 -9.52 18.84
C ASN A 10 -32.31 -9.89 19.83
N TYR A 11 -33.52 -10.22 19.34
CA TYR A 11 -34.65 -10.58 20.21
C TYR A 11 -34.51 -11.93 20.94
N LEU A 12 -33.60 -12.83 20.52
CA LEU A 12 -33.39 -14.14 21.13
C LEU A 12 -32.36 -14.07 22.27
N SER A 13 -31.25 -13.36 22.06
CA SER A 13 -30.13 -13.24 22.99
C SER A 13 -30.17 -11.94 23.82
N GLY A 14 -30.93 -10.93 23.38
CA GLY A 14 -31.17 -9.70 24.13
C GLY A 14 -29.91 -8.87 24.45
N TRP A 15 -29.81 -8.42 25.70
CA TRP A 15 -28.67 -7.68 26.23
C TRP A 15 -27.55 -8.63 26.66
N GLN A 16 -26.40 -8.56 25.98
CA GLN A 16 -25.24 -9.41 26.27
C GLN A 16 -24.07 -8.59 26.80
N PRO A 17 -23.37 -9.02 27.87
CA PRO A 17 -22.17 -8.34 28.34
C PRO A 17 -21.08 -8.48 27.28
N ARG A 18 -20.44 -7.36 26.95
CA ARG A 18 -19.31 -7.28 26.02
C ARG A 18 -18.22 -6.41 26.64
N TRP A 19 -16.97 -6.77 26.44
CA TRP A 19 -15.86 -5.93 26.87
C TRP A 19 -15.58 -4.88 25.78
N PHE A 20 -15.66 -3.61 26.16
CA PHE A 20 -15.44 -2.46 25.27
C PHE A 20 -14.10 -1.80 25.55
N LEU A 21 -13.43 -1.36 24.49
CA LEU A 21 -12.19 -0.61 24.51
C LEU A 21 -12.32 0.65 23.65
N LEU A 22 -12.23 1.81 24.29
CA LEU A 22 -12.14 3.12 23.66
C LEU A 22 -10.68 3.57 23.62
N ALA A 23 -10.08 3.55 22.44
CA ALA A 23 -8.68 3.93 22.18
C ALA A 23 -8.55 4.61 20.81
N GLY A 24 -7.68 5.62 20.68
CA GLY A 24 -7.40 6.28 19.40
C GLY A 24 -8.61 6.93 18.71
N GLY A 25 -9.67 7.27 19.44
CA GLY A 25 -10.92 7.77 18.84
C GLY A 25 -11.83 6.68 18.25
N VAL A 26 -11.53 5.41 18.51
CA VAL A 26 -12.33 4.24 18.11
C VAL A 26 -12.86 3.52 19.35
N LEU A 27 -14.14 3.18 19.34
CA LEU A 27 -14.77 2.29 20.33
C LEU A 27 -14.93 0.90 19.72
N SER A 28 -14.14 -0.07 20.19
CA SER A 28 -14.18 -1.49 19.78
C SER A 28 -14.83 -2.35 20.86
N TYR A 29 -15.42 -3.49 20.49
CA TYR A 29 -15.93 -4.47 21.46
C TYR A 29 -15.60 -5.92 21.13
N TYR A 30 -15.51 -6.73 22.18
CA TYR A 30 -15.07 -8.12 22.18
C TYR A 30 -16.03 -9.00 23.00
N ASP A 31 -15.94 -10.32 22.86
CA ASP A 31 -16.76 -11.25 23.65
C ASP A 31 -16.46 -11.13 25.15
N SER A 32 -15.17 -11.21 25.52
CA SER A 32 -14.63 -10.87 26.84
C SER A 32 -13.28 -10.14 26.69
N ARG A 33 -12.62 -9.81 27.81
CA ARG A 33 -11.27 -9.21 27.79
C ARG A 33 -10.21 -10.26 27.45
N GLU A 34 -10.40 -11.47 27.97
CA GLU A 34 -9.56 -12.65 27.79
C GLU A 34 -9.66 -13.18 26.34
N ASP A 35 -10.80 -12.96 25.68
CA ASP A 35 -11.07 -13.30 24.29
C ASP A 35 -10.66 -12.22 23.28
N ALA A 36 -9.99 -11.14 23.70
CA ALA A 36 -9.61 -10.04 22.82
C ALA A 36 -8.66 -10.47 21.67
N TRP A 37 -7.93 -11.58 21.83
CA TRP A 37 -7.10 -12.18 20.79
C TRP A 37 -7.89 -12.83 19.65
N LYS A 38 -9.18 -13.17 19.85
CA LYS A 38 -10.10 -13.70 18.82
C LYS A 38 -10.60 -12.64 17.84
N GLY A 39 -10.08 -11.43 17.91
CA GLY A 39 -10.48 -10.30 17.07
C GLY A 39 -11.69 -9.52 17.61
N CYS A 40 -11.86 -8.32 17.07
CA CYS A 40 -12.93 -7.40 17.43
C CYS A 40 -14.27 -7.83 16.82
N LYS A 41 -15.36 -7.83 17.60
CA LYS A 41 -16.73 -8.14 17.14
C LYS A 41 -17.44 -6.94 16.50
N GLY A 42 -16.81 -5.77 16.51
CA GLY A 42 -17.27 -4.56 15.82
C GLY A 42 -16.72 -3.30 16.49
N SER A 43 -16.55 -2.25 15.70
CA SER A 43 -15.99 -0.98 16.16
C SER A 43 -16.72 0.22 15.55
N ILE A 44 -16.66 1.35 16.25
CA ILE A 44 -17.25 2.63 15.85
C ILE A 44 -16.19 3.73 15.94
N GLN A 45 -16.04 4.53 14.88
CA GLN A 45 -15.22 5.74 14.91
C GLN A 45 -16.00 6.86 15.62
N MET A 46 -15.47 7.38 16.73
CA MET A 46 -16.19 8.37 17.56
C MET A 46 -16.49 9.68 16.82
N ALA A 47 -15.69 10.04 15.81
CA ALA A 47 -15.89 11.23 14.99
C ALA A 47 -17.19 11.23 14.16
N VAL A 48 -17.71 10.05 13.78
CA VAL A 48 -18.89 9.94 12.90
C VAL A 48 -20.16 9.49 13.65
N CYS A 49 -20.03 9.03 14.90
CA CYS A 49 -21.18 8.59 15.68
C CYS A 49 -21.82 9.73 16.48
N GLU A 50 -23.14 9.68 16.61
CA GLU A 50 -23.93 10.48 17.55
C GLU A 50 -24.11 9.69 18.86
N ILE A 51 -23.97 10.39 19.99
CA ILE A 51 -24.10 9.81 21.33
C ILE A 51 -25.47 10.22 21.87
N GLN A 52 -26.42 9.29 21.90
CA GLN A 52 -27.77 9.54 22.41
C GLN A 52 -27.92 9.05 23.84
N VAL A 53 -28.29 9.96 24.74
CA VAL A 53 -28.56 9.67 26.15
C VAL A 53 -30.02 9.26 26.28
N HIS A 54 -30.32 8.04 26.75
CA HIS A 54 -31.70 7.60 26.92
C HIS A 54 -32.41 8.43 28.02
N PRO A 55 -33.61 8.99 27.76
CA PRO A 55 -34.22 9.98 28.65
C PRO A 55 -34.75 9.39 29.96
N THR A 56 -35.24 8.14 29.92
CA THR A 56 -35.91 7.47 31.06
C THR A 56 -35.10 6.33 31.67
N ASP A 57 -34.02 5.90 31.02
CA ASP A 57 -33.18 4.78 31.47
C ASP A 57 -31.80 5.33 31.81
N ASN A 58 -31.56 5.50 33.10
CA ASN A 58 -30.33 6.09 33.65
C ASN A 58 -29.10 5.17 33.54
N MET A 59 -29.24 3.98 32.96
CA MET A 59 -28.13 3.05 32.65
C MET A 59 -27.85 2.98 31.14
N ARG A 60 -28.81 3.38 30.29
CA ARG A 60 -28.73 3.25 28.82
C ARG A 60 -28.17 4.47 28.11
N MET A 61 -27.33 4.23 27.12
CA MET A 61 -26.82 5.20 26.15
C MET A 61 -26.71 4.49 24.80
N ASP A 62 -27.09 5.14 23.72
CA ASP A 62 -27.09 4.54 22.39
C ASP A 62 -26.12 5.30 21.48
N LEU A 63 -25.36 4.58 20.65
CA LEU A 63 -24.46 5.17 19.66
C LEU A 63 -25.01 4.92 18.27
N ILE A 64 -25.12 5.99 17.49
CA ILE A 64 -25.79 5.97 16.18
C ILE A 64 -24.78 6.44 15.13
N ILE A 65 -24.56 5.65 14.09
CA ILE A 65 -23.90 6.11 12.86
C ILE A 65 -25.02 6.36 11.85
N PRO A 66 -25.31 7.62 11.47
CA PRO A 66 -26.38 7.94 10.53
C PRO A 66 -26.26 7.15 9.22
N GLY A 67 -27.28 6.37 8.89
CA GLY A 67 -27.33 5.55 7.67
C GLY A 67 -26.67 4.17 7.74
N GLU A 68 -25.94 3.83 8.81
CA GLU A 68 -25.17 2.56 8.88
C GLU A 68 -25.56 1.66 10.06
N GLN A 69 -25.22 2.06 11.30
CA GLN A 69 -25.22 1.15 12.46
C GLN A 69 -25.75 1.80 13.74
N TYR A 70 -26.38 0.97 14.58
CA TYR A 70 -26.92 1.34 15.89
C TYR A 70 -26.37 0.40 16.97
N PHE A 71 -25.65 0.95 17.94
CA PHE A 71 -25.20 0.23 19.14
C PHE A 71 -26.03 0.70 20.33
N TYR A 72 -27.03 -0.09 20.71
CA TYR A 72 -27.76 0.12 21.96
C TYR A 72 -26.92 -0.43 23.12
N LEU A 73 -26.57 0.42 24.09
CA LEU A 73 -25.64 0.08 25.18
C LEU A 73 -26.23 0.38 26.57
N LYS A 74 -25.95 -0.49 27.54
CA LYS A 74 -26.26 -0.28 28.96
C LYS A 74 -25.02 -0.46 29.81
N ALA A 75 -24.75 0.51 30.69
CA ALA A 75 -23.73 0.37 31.72
C ALA A 75 -24.26 -0.43 32.92
N LYS A 76 -23.36 -0.85 33.82
CA LYS A 76 -23.70 -1.57 35.06
C LYS A 76 -24.52 -0.74 36.04
N ASN A 77 -24.41 0.59 35.99
CA ASN A 77 -25.12 1.56 36.84
C ASN A 77 -24.99 2.97 36.22
N ALA A 78 -25.71 3.94 36.79
CA ALA A 78 -25.70 5.33 36.30
C ALA A 78 -24.33 6.03 36.42
N ALA A 79 -23.52 5.70 37.42
CA ALA A 79 -22.18 6.29 37.56
C ALA A 79 -21.22 5.78 36.48
N ASP A 80 -21.25 4.49 36.16
CA ASP A 80 -20.45 3.91 35.07
C ASP A 80 -20.92 4.40 33.70
N ARG A 81 -22.24 4.59 33.50
CA ARG A 81 -22.77 5.28 32.31
C ARG A 81 -22.17 6.68 32.18
N GLN A 82 -22.14 7.45 33.26
CA GLN A 82 -21.59 8.81 33.22
C GLN A 82 -20.09 8.81 32.88
N LYS A 83 -19.30 7.88 33.44
CA LYS A 83 -17.87 7.72 33.06
C LYS A 83 -17.71 7.45 31.57
N TRP A 84 -18.52 6.55 31.01
CA TRP A 84 -18.49 6.24 29.58
C TRP A 84 -18.93 7.44 28.72
N LEU A 85 -20.03 8.11 29.07
CA LEU A 85 -20.48 9.31 28.35
C LEU A 85 -19.40 10.41 28.32
N VAL A 86 -18.71 10.65 29.44
CA VAL A 86 -17.59 11.59 29.51
C VAL A 86 -16.47 11.15 28.56
N ALA A 87 -15.99 9.90 28.66
CA ALA A 87 -14.87 9.44 27.84
C ALA A 87 -15.19 9.42 26.34
N LEU A 88 -16.40 8.99 25.96
CA LEU A 88 -16.90 9.00 24.58
C LEU A 88 -17.03 10.43 24.05
N GLY A 89 -17.57 11.36 24.85
CA GLY A 89 -17.67 12.78 24.53
C GLY A 89 -16.31 13.45 24.34
N THR A 90 -15.37 13.23 25.26
CA THR A 90 -13.98 13.73 25.16
C THR A 90 -13.29 13.17 23.91
N ALA A 91 -13.41 11.87 23.65
CA ALA A 91 -12.83 11.25 22.45
C ALA A 91 -13.41 11.84 21.15
N LYS A 92 -14.71 12.18 21.12
CA LYS A 92 -15.32 12.85 19.97
C LYS A 92 -14.83 14.30 19.83
N ALA A 93 -14.74 15.06 20.92
CA ALA A 93 -14.30 16.45 20.92
C ALA A 93 -12.86 16.62 20.41
N CYS A 94 -11.90 15.84 20.93
CA CYS A 94 -10.49 15.95 20.52
C CYS A 94 -10.28 15.66 19.02
N LEU A 95 -11.12 14.83 18.40
CA LEU A 95 -11.07 14.58 16.95
C LEU A 95 -11.60 15.76 16.13
N THR A 96 -12.55 16.53 16.69
CA THR A 96 -13.04 17.77 16.08
C THR A 96 -11.97 18.87 16.15
N ASP A 97 -11.30 19.02 17.30
CA ASP A 97 -10.22 20.00 17.47
C ASP A 97 -9.09 19.76 16.46
N ILE A 98 -8.64 18.50 16.28
CA ILE A 98 -7.61 18.13 15.30
C ILE A 98 -8.01 18.48 13.86
N ARG A 99 -9.30 18.39 13.50
CA ARG A 99 -9.78 18.84 12.17
C ARG A 99 -9.69 20.35 12.03
N THR A 100 -10.19 21.11 13.02
CA THR A 100 -10.14 22.58 12.97
C THR A 100 -8.72 23.15 13.01
N LEU A 101 -7.78 22.45 13.67
CA LEU A 101 -6.36 22.80 13.65
C LEU A 101 -5.76 22.62 12.25
N LYS A 102 -6.04 21.50 11.57
CA LYS A 102 -5.60 21.26 10.18
C LYS A 102 -6.22 22.24 9.18
N GLU A 103 -7.48 22.62 9.37
CA GLU A 103 -8.14 23.65 8.55
C GLU A 103 -7.49 25.03 8.73
N LYS A 104 -7.15 25.41 9.98
CA LYS A 104 -6.41 26.66 10.26
C LYS A 104 -5.01 26.63 9.66
N GLU A 105 -4.25 25.56 9.89
CA GLU A 105 -2.91 25.37 9.33
C GLU A 105 -2.91 25.43 7.79
N TYR A 106 -3.90 24.82 7.13
CA TYR A 106 -4.08 24.91 5.68
C TYR A 106 -4.38 26.36 5.22
N THR A 107 -5.22 27.08 5.96
CA THR A 107 -5.58 28.47 5.65
C THR A 107 -4.37 29.41 5.83
N GLU A 108 -3.64 29.29 6.94
CA GLU A 108 -2.43 30.08 7.22
C GLU A 108 -1.32 29.80 6.20
N ASN A 109 -1.10 28.54 5.83
CA ASN A 109 -0.15 28.17 4.77
C ASN A 109 -0.55 28.75 3.39
N THR A 110 -1.86 28.83 3.10
CA THR A 110 -2.38 29.43 1.86
C THR A 110 -2.13 30.94 1.81
N GLU A 111 -2.37 31.67 2.91
CA GLU A 111 -2.11 33.11 2.97
C GLU A 111 -0.60 33.44 2.98
N ALA A 112 0.22 32.62 3.64
CA ALA A 112 1.68 32.73 3.56
C ALA A 112 2.18 32.54 2.12
N LEU A 113 1.64 31.57 1.39
CA LEU A 113 1.98 31.31 -0.01
C LEU A 113 1.56 32.48 -0.93
N LYS A 114 0.35 33.02 -0.78
CA LYS A 114 -0.11 34.23 -1.49
C LYS A 114 0.83 35.42 -1.26
N THR A 115 1.27 35.61 -0.01
CA THR A 115 2.22 36.65 0.36
C THR A 115 3.56 36.46 -0.37
N LYS A 116 4.11 35.24 -0.39
CA LYS A 116 5.34 34.93 -1.13
C LYS A 116 5.22 35.07 -2.65
N MET A 117 4.03 34.82 -3.22
CA MET A 117 3.78 35.10 -4.63
C MET A 117 3.74 36.60 -4.94
N ALA A 118 3.22 37.43 -4.04
CA ALA A 118 3.25 38.88 -4.18
C ALA A 118 4.68 39.44 -4.06
N GLU A 119 5.49 38.95 -3.11
CA GLU A 119 6.92 39.26 -3.02
C GLU A 119 7.68 38.86 -4.31
N LEU A 120 7.42 37.66 -4.83
CA LEU A 120 8.08 37.18 -6.05
C LEU A 120 7.76 38.07 -7.26
N ARG A 121 6.52 38.53 -7.43
CA ARG A 121 6.16 39.53 -8.47
C ARG A 121 6.97 40.80 -8.35
N LEU A 122 7.06 41.36 -7.14
CA LEU A 122 7.82 42.58 -6.90
C LEU A 122 9.31 42.41 -7.27
N TYR A 123 9.90 41.25 -7.00
CA TYR A 123 11.26 40.93 -7.45
C TYR A 123 11.37 40.76 -8.97
N CYS A 124 10.37 40.16 -9.63
CA CYS A 124 10.32 40.07 -11.09
C CYS A 124 10.26 41.45 -11.74
N ASP A 125 9.39 42.34 -11.24
CA ASP A 125 9.24 43.72 -11.73
C ASP A 125 10.53 44.53 -11.54
N LEU A 126 11.21 44.35 -10.39
CA LEU A 126 12.48 45.01 -10.10
C LEU A 126 13.61 44.51 -11.02
N LEU A 127 13.68 43.20 -11.27
CA LEU A 127 14.62 42.60 -12.21
C LEU A 127 14.35 43.06 -13.65
N LEU A 128 13.08 43.13 -14.07
CA LEU A 128 12.66 43.70 -15.35
C LEU A 128 13.14 45.15 -15.50
N GLN A 129 12.94 45.99 -14.49
CA GLN A 129 13.44 47.37 -14.49
C GLN A 129 14.97 47.43 -14.56
N GLN A 130 15.70 46.59 -13.83
CA GLN A 130 17.17 46.55 -13.88
C GLN A 130 17.71 46.10 -15.25
N VAL A 131 17.09 45.09 -15.87
CA VAL A 131 17.42 44.62 -17.22
C VAL A 131 17.16 45.72 -18.26
N ASP A 132 16.05 46.46 -18.14
CA ASP A 132 15.76 47.56 -19.08
C ASP A 132 16.70 48.77 -18.88
N LYS A 133 17.11 49.05 -17.63
CA LYS A 133 18.14 50.05 -17.34
C LYS A 133 19.51 49.68 -17.92
N THR A 134 19.87 48.40 -17.90
CA THR A 134 21.16 47.92 -18.45
C THR A 134 21.15 47.79 -19.98
N LYS A 135 20.01 47.49 -20.63
CA LYS A 135 19.86 47.57 -22.10
C LYS A 135 20.26 48.94 -22.67
N ASN A 136 20.01 50.02 -21.92
CA ASN A 136 20.32 51.39 -22.36
C ASN A 136 21.80 51.78 -22.20
N LEU A 137 22.60 50.99 -21.47
CA LEU A 137 24.02 51.27 -21.19
C LEU A 137 25.00 50.32 -21.88
N VAL A 138 24.55 49.13 -22.32
CA VAL A 138 25.40 48.14 -22.97
C VAL A 138 24.69 47.56 -24.20
N LYS A 139 25.40 47.52 -25.35
CA LYS A 139 25.02 46.65 -26.49
C LYS A 139 25.19 45.19 -26.08
N MET A 140 24.23 44.63 -25.35
CA MET A 140 24.22 43.21 -24.98
C MET A 140 24.16 42.32 -26.21
N GLU A 141 24.86 41.19 -26.17
CA GLU A 141 24.83 40.18 -27.22
C GLU A 141 23.42 39.61 -27.46
N PRO A 142 23.08 39.21 -28.70
CA PRO A 142 21.77 38.66 -29.04
C PRO A 142 21.39 37.43 -28.20
N LEU A 143 22.37 36.61 -27.83
CA LEU A 143 22.17 35.38 -27.07
C LEU A 143 21.66 35.67 -25.64
N LEU A 144 22.33 36.56 -24.90
CA LEU A 144 21.93 36.94 -23.55
C LEU A 144 20.53 37.58 -23.54
N LYS A 145 20.22 38.39 -24.55
CA LYS A 145 18.87 38.95 -24.75
C LYS A 145 17.82 37.84 -24.95
N SER A 146 18.11 36.82 -25.75
CA SER A 146 17.23 35.66 -25.95
C SER A 146 17.00 34.90 -24.64
N THR A 147 18.08 34.55 -23.93
CA THR A 147 18.01 33.81 -22.66
C THR A 147 17.22 34.55 -21.58
N CYS A 148 17.45 35.86 -21.39
CA CYS A 148 16.66 36.66 -20.45
C CYS A 148 15.18 36.70 -20.85
N THR A 149 14.86 36.84 -22.13
CA THR A 149 13.46 36.89 -22.60
C THR A 149 12.74 35.56 -22.36
N THR A 150 13.42 34.43 -22.60
CA THR A 150 12.87 33.09 -22.35
C THR A 150 12.67 32.85 -20.86
N PHE A 151 13.65 33.18 -20.01
CA PHE A 151 13.53 33.05 -18.55
C PHE A 151 12.34 33.84 -18.00
N LEU A 152 12.17 35.10 -18.42
CA LEU A 152 11.06 35.96 -18.01
C LEU A 152 9.71 35.38 -18.44
N LYS A 153 9.61 34.86 -19.68
CA LYS A 153 8.39 34.21 -20.18
C LYS A 153 8.04 32.94 -19.38
N THR A 154 9.01 32.08 -19.10
CA THR A 154 8.79 30.87 -18.29
C THR A 154 8.34 31.21 -16.87
N LEU A 155 8.88 32.29 -16.29
CA LEU A 155 8.51 32.77 -14.96
C LEU A 155 7.07 33.31 -14.92
N GLU A 156 6.68 34.09 -15.93
CA GLU A 156 5.30 34.57 -16.16
C GLU A 156 4.30 33.38 -16.25
N GLU A 157 4.62 32.37 -17.07
CA GLU A 157 3.79 31.17 -17.24
C GLU A 157 3.64 30.38 -15.93
N CYS A 158 4.72 30.21 -15.15
CA CYS A 158 4.67 29.62 -13.82
C CYS A 158 3.78 30.41 -12.84
N MET A 159 3.81 31.75 -12.88
CA MET A 159 2.93 32.58 -12.04
C MET A 159 1.46 32.49 -12.45
N GLN A 160 1.17 32.33 -13.74
CA GLN A 160 -0.21 32.16 -14.24
C GLN A 160 -0.78 30.79 -13.84
N ILE A 161 0.00 29.72 -13.96
CA ILE A 161 -0.38 28.37 -13.51
C ILE A 161 -0.68 28.37 -12.01
N ALA A 162 0.17 29.02 -11.21
CA ALA A 162 -0.06 29.20 -9.79
C ALA A 162 -1.39 29.95 -9.51
N ASN A 163 -1.60 31.12 -10.12
CA ASN A 163 -2.84 31.89 -9.95
C ASN A 163 -4.10 31.07 -10.28
N ALA A 164 -4.09 30.32 -11.38
CA ALA A 164 -5.22 29.49 -11.79
C ALA A 164 -5.53 28.39 -10.76
N ALA A 165 -4.50 27.75 -10.20
CA ALA A 165 -4.65 26.74 -9.15
C ALA A 165 -5.25 27.30 -7.85
N PHE A 166 -4.95 28.55 -7.48
CA PHE A 166 -5.42 29.17 -6.22
C PHE A 166 -6.68 30.04 -6.34
N SER A 167 -7.17 30.31 -7.55
CA SER A 167 -8.34 31.18 -7.78
C SER A 167 -9.63 30.41 -8.11
N SER A 168 -9.55 29.13 -8.48
CA SER A 168 -10.68 28.39 -9.07
C SER A 168 -11.69 27.80 -8.08
N GLU A 169 -11.47 27.85 -6.76
CA GLU A 169 -12.37 27.24 -5.76
C GLU A 169 -13.25 28.23 -4.98
N LEU A 170 -13.26 29.52 -5.34
CA LEU A 170 -14.15 30.52 -4.74
C LEU A 170 -14.92 31.29 -5.81
N LEU A 171 -16.07 30.74 -6.26
CA LEU A 171 -17.33 31.46 -6.58
C LEU A 171 -18.38 30.54 -7.25
N HIS A 172 -19.06 29.71 -6.46
CA HIS A 172 -20.41 29.25 -6.79
C HIS A 172 -21.36 29.56 -5.62
N PRO A 173 -22.12 30.67 -5.69
CA PRO A 173 -23.18 30.94 -4.73
C PRO A 173 -24.32 29.93 -4.90
N THR A 174 -24.73 29.30 -3.81
CA THR A 174 -25.95 28.48 -3.76
C THR A 174 -27.18 29.36 -3.99
N PRO A 175 -28.07 29.07 -4.96
CA PRO A 175 -29.31 29.82 -5.11
C PRO A 175 -30.31 29.38 -4.04
N SER A 176 -30.47 30.20 -2.99
CA SER A 176 -31.59 30.06 -2.05
C SER A 176 -32.84 30.69 -2.65
N GLY A 177 -33.81 29.86 -3.02
CA GLY A 177 -35.06 30.34 -3.62
C GLY A 177 -36.13 29.26 -3.73
N SER A 178 -36.85 29.01 -2.63
CA SER A 178 -38.19 28.42 -2.73
C SER A 178 -39.21 29.55 -2.91
N PRO A 179 -40.23 29.35 -3.75
CA PRO A 179 -41.55 29.30 -3.15
C PRO A 179 -42.46 28.19 -3.70
N HIS A 180 -43.18 27.56 -2.78
CA HIS A 180 -44.56 27.07 -2.89
C HIS A 180 -45.02 26.29 -4.15
N SER A 181 -45.03 24.96 -3.97
CA SER A 181 -46.18 24.07 -4.22
C SER A 181 -47.02 24.21 -5.51
N ALA A 182 -46.91 23.21 -6.39
CA ALA A 182 -48.00 22.78 -7.28
C ALA A 182 -48.05 21.24 -7.35
N LEU A 183 -49.24 20.65 -7.16
CA LEU A 183 -49.44 19.21 -7.36
C LEU A 183 -49.30 18.85 -8.86
N ARG A 184 -48.65 17.72 -9.17
CA ARG A 184 -49.18 16.79 -10.18
C ARG A 184 -48.67 15.35 -10.03
N LYS A 185 -49.65 14.47 -9.86
CA LYS A 185 -49.63 12.99 -9.81
C LYS A 185 -48.53 12.32 -10.63
N LEU A 186 -47.79 11.40 -10.02
CA LEU A 186 -47.15 10.29 -10.73
C LEU A 186 -48.19 9.17 -10.93
N ASN A 187 -48.33 8.67 -12.17
CA ASN A 187 -49.33 7.65 -12.49
C ASN A 187 -48.89 6.25 -12.07
N LYS A 188 -49.87 5.45 -11.65
CA LYS A 188 -49.71 4.03 -11.31
C LYS A 188 -49.32 3.22 -12.55
N LEU A 189 -48.34 2.32 -12.41
CA LEU A 189 -48.32 1.07 -13.17
C LEU A 189 -48.62 -0.09 -12.22
N LYS A 190 -49.51 -0.98 -12.65
CA LYS A 190 -50.04 -2.09 -11.85
C LYS A 190 -49.12 -3.32 -11.97
N LEU A 191 -48.91 -4.02 -10.87
CA LEU A 191 -48.63 -5.46 -10.89
C LEU A 191 -49.96 -6.20 -10.62
N PRO A 192 -50.31 -7.27 -11.36
CA PRO A 192 -51.48 -8.08 -11.06
C PRO A 192 -51.16 -9.16 -9.99
N SER A 193 -52.10 -9.36 -9.08
CA SER A 193 -52.08 -10.42 -8.05
C SER A 193 -53.21 -11.41 -8.28
N LEU A 194 -52.96 -12.73 -8.23
CA LEU A 194 -54.00 -13.75 -8.08
C LEU A 194 -53.50 -14.96 -7.26
N PHE A 195 -54.10 -15.12 -6.07
CA PHE A 195 -54.45 -16.34 -5.28
C PHE A 195 -53.45 -17.52 -5.09
N SER A 196 -53.66 -18.50 -4.18
CA SER A 196 -54.15 -18.56 -2.77
C SER A 196 -54.23 -20.06 -2.32
N HIS A 197 -54.25 -20.31 -1.00
CA HIS A 197 -54.72 -21.52 -0.26
C HIS A 197 -53.86 -22.77 -0.05
N GLY A 198 -54.02 -23.35 1.17
CA GLY A 198 -53.57 -24.70 1.61
C GLY A 198 -52.63 -24.67 2.84
N VAL A 199 -53.06 -24.39 4.07
CA VAL A 199 -53.79 -25.25 5.05
C VAL A 199 -53.03 -26.52 5.49
N ALA A 200 -52.57 -26.58 6.76
CA ALA A 200 -52.79 -27.69 7.73
C ALA A 200 -51.99 -27.49 9.06
N GLU A 201 -52.53 -28.00 10.17
CA GLU A 201 -52.00 -27.87 11.54
C GLU A 201 -51.30 -29.15 12.08
N ARG A 202 -50.50 -29.01 13.16
CA ARG A 202 -50.44 -29.81 14.43
C ARG A 202 -49.24 -29.29 15.28
N GLN A 203 -49.38 -28.97 16.59
CA GLN A 203 -49.36 -29.88 17.77
C GLN A 203 -48.16 -30.87 17.76
N MET A 204 -47.42 -31.20 18.82
CA MET A 204 -47.46 -30.99 20.30
C MET A 204 -46.03 -31.34 20.86
N GLU A 205 -45.56 -31.13 22.10
CA GLU A 205 -46.05 -30.62 23.40
C GLU A 205 -44.83 -30.07 24.21
N LEU A 206 -44.88 -29.96 25.56
CA LEU A 206 -43.74 -29.69 26.47
C LEU A 206 -43.31 -30.96 27.25
N LYS A 207 -42.06 -30.98 27.74
CA LYS A 207 -41.61 -31.58 29.03
C LYS A 207 -40.18 -31.08 29.31
N ASN A 208 -39.95 -30.21 30.29
CA ASN A 208 -39.96 -30.38 31.76
C ASN A 208 -38.56 -30.64 32.33
N CYS A 209 -38.27 -29.92 33.42
CA CYS A 209 -37.00 -29.88 34.15
C CYS A 209 -36.74 -31.14 34.98
N GLU A 210 -35.52 -31.30 35.51
CA GLU A 210 -35.24 -31.08 36.96
C GLU A 210 -33.77 -31.40 37.38
N ASN A 211 -33.28 -30.65 38.39
CA ASN A 211 -32.40 -31.01 39.53
C ASN A 211 -31.11 -31.88 39.33
N GLY A 212 -30.00 -31.74 40.07
CA GLY A 212 -29.63 -30.93 41.27
C GLY A 212 -28.43 -31.58 42.02
N SER A 213 -27.93 -30.96 43.13
CA SER A 213 -26.83 -31.45 44.04
C SER A 213 -25.37 -31.33 43.51
N ILE A 214 -24.32 -30.74 44.12
CA ILE A 214 -23.89 -30.25 45.48
C ILE A 214 -22.80 -31.15 46.17
N TYR A 215 -21.77 -30.50 46.77
CA TYR A 215 -20.62 -30.98 47.60
C TYR A 215 -19.40 -31.61 46.86
N ALA A 216 -18.13 -31.52 47.31
CA ALA A 216 -17.40 -30.62 48.24
C ALA A 216 -15.85 -30.78 48.09
N ASN A 217 -15.05 -29.88 48.69
CA ASN A 217 -13.57 -29.90 48.72
C ASN A 217 -12.94 -31.11 49.46
N ALA A 218 -11.72 -31.54 49.06
CA ALA A 218 -10.53 -31.64 49.94
C ALA A 218 -9.21 -32.06 49.24
N ASN A 219 -8.18 -31.21 49.42
CA ASN A 219 -6.76 -31.51 49.73
C ASN A 219 -5.78 -32.28 48.79
N LEU A 220 -4.63 -31.60 48.62
CA LEU A 220 -3.28 -32.02 48.16
C LEU A 220 -2.63 -33.13 49.02
N PRO A 221 -1.61 -33.88 48.53
CA PRO A 221 -0.20 -33.42 48.63
C PRO A 221 0.77 -33.78 47.46
N GLU A 222 1.88 -33.03 47.41
CA GLU A 222 3.12 -33.27 46.64
C GLU A 222 4.07 -34.23 47.42
N PRO A 223 5.22 -34.71 46.87
CA PRO A 223 6.50 -34.05 47.27
C PRO A 223 7.75 -34.17 46.33
N THR A 224 8.59 -33.11 46.33
CA THR A 224 10.10 -33.06 46.29
C THR A 224 10.90 -33.71 45.13
N LEU A 225 11.94 -33.13 44.49
CA LEU A 225 13.06 -32.17 44.77
C LEU A 225 14.46 -32.80 45.00
N ILE A 226 15.47 -32.22 44.31
CA ILE A 226 16.95 -32.12 44.50
C ILE A 226 17.52 -31.87 43.08
N ASP A 227 18.13 -30.75 42.62
CA ASP A 227 19.07 -29.73 43.15
C ASP A 227 20.57 -30.01 42.88
N ASN A 228 21.20 -29.29 41.94
CA ASN A 228 22.35 -28.37 42.19
C ASN A 228 23.14 -27.85 40.94
N GLN A 229 23.35 -26.52 40.95
CA GLN A 229 24.58 -25.75 40.62
C GLN A 229 25.19 -25.56 39.20
N THR A 230 25.56 -24.29 38.97
CA THR A 230 26.36 -23.61 37.92
C THR A 230 27.89 -23.83 38.10
N PRO A 231 28.81 -23.51 37.13
CA PRO A 231 29.32 -22.13 36.96
C PRO A 231 30.02 -21.66 35.62
N VAL A 232 29.98 -20.34 35.38
CA VAL A 232 31.08 -19.40 35.01
C VAL A 232 31.97 -19.57 33.72
N SER A 233 31.77 -18.63 32.77
CA SER A 233 32.70 -17.60 32.20
C SER A 233 34.13 -17.87 31.64
N MET A 234 34.42 -17.09 30.57
CA MET A 234 35.70 -16.43 30.17
C MET A 234 36.74 -17.07 29.21
N LYS A 235 37.45 -16.16 28.50
CA LYS A 235 38.47 -16.35 27.43
C LYS A 235 39.83 -16.84 27.96
N PRO A 236 40.74 -17.32 27.08
CA PRO A 236 41.84 -16.50 26.50
C PRO A 236 41.92 -16.65 24.96
N GLY A 237 42.82 -16.07 24.15
CA GLY A 237 44.06 -15.30 24.35
C GLY A 237 45.13 -15.84 23.38
N GLY A 238 45.70 -15.00 22.49
CA GLY A 238 46.50 -15.48 21.34
C GLY A 238 48.02 -15.36 21.48
N SER A 239 48.79 -15.88 20.50
CA SER A 239 50.19 -15.49 20.22
C SER A 239 50.71 -15.98 18.86
N LYS A 240 51.74 -15.29 18.35
CA LYS A 240 52.39 -15.44 17.03
C LYS A 240 53.40 -16.60 16.96
N LYS A 241 53.83 -16.96 15.74
CA LYS A 241 55.25 -17.21 15.40
C LYS A 241 55.57 -16.86 13.94
N GLU A 242 56.83 -16.48 13.71
CA GLU A 242 57.42 -16.02 12.44
C GLU A 242 58.20 -17.16 11.74
N GLY A 243 58.70 -16.95 10.50
CA GLY A 243 59.86 -17.70 10.01
C GLY A 243 59.96 -18.00 8.50
N GLU A 244 60.51 -17.06 7.73
CA GLU A 244 61.44 -17.21 6.56
C GLU A 244 61.34 -18.36 5.53
N GLY A 245 61.63 -18.03 4.24
CA GLY A 245 62.72 -18.74 3.55
C GLY A 245 62.61 -19.22 2.08
N LYS A 246 62.81 -18.29 1.12
CA LYS A 246 63.68 -18.42 -0.08
C LYS A 246 63.41 -19.41 -1.26
N LEU A 247 63.34 -18.77 -2.45
CA LEU A 247 64.07 -19.00 -3.72
C LEU A 247 63.61 -19.99 -4.83
N LEU A 248 63.39 -19.34 -5.99
CA LEU A 248 63.38 -19.75 -7.41
C LEU A 248 64.60 -20.58 -7.88
N PRO A 249 64.56 -21.13 -9.12
CA PRO A 249 65.19 -20.41 -10.24
C PRO A 249 64.39 -20.37 -11.57
N ASN A 250 64.54 -19.25 -12.31
CA ASN A 250 64.19 -19.08 -13.74
C ASN A 250 65.30 -19.60 -14.67
N LYS A 251 64.99 -19.80 -15.97
CA LYS A 251 65.90 -19.57 -17.13
C LYS A 251 65.14 -19.49 -18.47
N ASP A 252 65.08 -18.29 -19.07
CA ASP A 252 65.68 -17.84 -20.36
C ASP A 252 66.16 -18.94 -21.37
N ASN A 253 66.17 -18.78 -22.72
CA ASN A 253 65.85 -17.65 -23.62
C ASN A 253 65.68 -18.09 -25.11
N GLN A 254 65.12 -17.17 -25.92
CA GLN A 254 65.10 -16.92 -27.39
C GLN A 254 65.91 -17.75 -28.44
N ASP A 255 65.29 -18.00 -29.62
CA ASP A 255 65.69 -17.64 -31.02
C ASP A 255 64.65 -18.22 -32.04
N GLN A 256 64.09 -17.53 -33.05
CA GLN A 256 64.62 -17.05 -34.36
C GLN A 256 65.19 -18.16 -35.27
N SER A 257 64.88 -18.31 -36.58
CA SER A 257 64.05 -17.58 -37.58
C SER A 257 63.82 -18.45 -38.84
N LEU A 258 62.83 -18.15 -39.70
CA LEU A 258 62.94 -17.99 -41.18
C LEU A 258 61.58 -18.07 -41.94
N GLU A 259 61.46 -17.21 -42.97
CA GLU A 259 60.35 -17.12 -43.93
C GLU A 259 60.58 -18.11 -45.13
N LEU A 260 59.79 -18.23 -46.22
CA LEU A 260 59.06 -17.23 -47.01
C LEU A 260 58.19 -17.92 -48.12
N ALA A 261 57.13 -17.22 -48.58
CA ALA A 261 56.51 -17.22 -49.93
C ALA A 261 55.02 -17.63 -50.05
N GLY A 262 54.21 -16.89 -50.82
CA GLY A 262 53.10 -17.54 -51.56
C GLY A 262 51.72 -16.89 -51.81
N SER A 263 51.52 -15.57 -51.81
CA SER A 263 50.44 -14.87 -52.58
C SER A 263 48.92 -15.03 -52.25
N SER A 264 48.18 -13.99 -52.64
CA SER A 264 46.75 -13.97 -53.08
C SER A 264 45.60 -14.02 -52.05
N LEU A 265 44.99 -12.83 -51.88
CA LEU A 265 43.54 -12.57 -51.98
C LEU A 265 42.57 -13.70 -51.60
N ASN A 266 41.92 -13.60 -50.42
CA ASN A 266 40.50 -13.19 -50.35
C ASN A 266 39.92 -13.17 -48.92
N LYS A 267 39.17 -12.10 -48.63
CA LYS A 267 37.90 -12.12 -47.88
C LYS A 267 37.88 -12.85 -46.51
N SER A 268 38.61 -12.32 -45.53
CA SER A 268 38.29 -12.58 -44.13
C SER A 268 36.99 -11.87 -43.74
N ALA A 269 35.89 -12.63 -43.67
CA ALA A 269 34.85 -12.30 -42.71
C ALA A 269 35.52 -12.38 -41.33
N SER A 270 35.64 -11.26 -40.62
CA SER A 270 36.08 -11.34 -39.24
C SER A 270 35.03 -12.12 -38.47
N LEU A 271 35.45 -13.26 -37.92
CA LEU A 271 34.81 -13.85 -36.76
C LEU A 271 34.80 -12.74 -35.71
N LYS A 272 33.66 -12.06 -35.57
CA LYS A 272 33.33 -11.49 -34.28
C LYS A 272 33.16 -12.70 -33.38
N GLU A 273 34.16 -12.93 -32.54
CA GLU A 273 33.89 -13.64 -31.29
C GLU A 273 32.74 -12.87 -30.65
N GLU A 274 31.59 -13.52 -30.55
CA GLU A 274 30.50 -13.03 -29.72
C GLU A 274 30.99 -13.15 -28.28
N THR A 275 31.78 -12.16 -27.85
CA THR A 275 31.90 -11.83 -26.44
C THR A 275 30.49 -11.48 -26.01
N ASN A 276 29.83 -12.50 -25.46
CA ASN A 276 28.51 -12.42 -24.89
C ASN A 276 28.64 -11.53 -23.64
N ASN A 277 28.70 -10.22 -23.89
CA ASN A 277 28.82 -9.18 -22.88
C ASN A 277 27.51 -9.20 -22.12
N ASP A 278 27.46 -10.06 -21.11
CA ASP A 278 26.34 -10.21 -20.20
C ASP A 278 26.30 -8.98 -19.30
N PHE A 279 25.81 -7.90 -19.88
CA PHE A 279 25.78 -6.57 -19.29
C PHE A 279 24.69 -6.58 -18.21
N PRO A 280 25.07 -6.55 -16.92
CA PRO A 280 24.10 -6.81 -15.87
C PRO A 280 23.16 -5.63 -15.72
N THR A 281 21.86 -5.89 -15.75
CA THR A 281 20.84 -4.93 -15.33
C THR A 281 20.36 -5.25 -13.93
N PHE A 282 19.60 -4.33 -13.33
CA PHE A 282 18.83 -4.58 -12.11
C PHE A 282 18.08 -5.91 -12.14
N PHE A 283 17.46 -6.30 -13.25
CA PHE A 283 16.68 -7.53 -13.34
C PHE A 283 17.56 -8.79 -13.30
N SER A 284 18.77 -8.77 -13.86
CA SER A 284 19.75 -9.85 -13.70
C SER A 284 20.46 -9.85 -12.33
N ALA A 285 20.51 -8.70 -11.65
CA ALA A 285 21.19 -8.50 -10.38
C ALA A 285 20.31 -8.74 -9.13
N MET A 286 18.99 -8.89 -9.30
CA MET A 286 18.08 -9.29 -8.23
C MET A 286 18.54 -10.58 -7.55
N SER A 287 18.41 -10.65 -6.22
CA SER A 287 18.76 -11.86 -5.47
C SER A 287 17.83 -13.04 -5.78
N ILE A 288 16.58 -12.77 -6.13
CA ILE A 288 15.59 -13.74 -6.58
C ILE A 288 14.54 -13.09 -7.48
N ARG A 289 14.44 -13.57 -8.72
CA ARG A 289 13.52 -13.09 -9.75
C ARG A 289 12.26 -13.96 -9.79
N PHE A 290 11.16 -13.45 -10.32
CA PHE A 290 9.98 -14.30 -10.59
C PHE A 290 10.30 -15.49 -11.50
N SER A 291 11.30 -15.38 -12.38
CA SER A 291 11.80 -16.47 -13.22
C SER A 291 12.60 -17.55 -12.49
N ASP A 292 13.07 -17.28 -11.27
CA ASP A 292 13.81 -18.25 -10.44
C ASP A 292 12.87 -19.07 -9.54
N ILE A 293 11.60 -18.66 -9.44
CA ILE A 293 10.60 -19.34 -8.60
C ILE A 293 10.13 -20.62 -9.28
N ILE A 294 10.60 -21.76 -8.75
CA ILE A 294 10.10 -23.07 -9.13
C ILE A 294 8.77 -23.31 -8.43
N LEU A 295 7.70 -23.54 -9.21
CA LEU A 295 6.40 -23.89 -8.66
C LEU A 295 6.42 -25.27 -8.02
N ALA A 296 5.75 -25.40 -6.87
CA ALA A 296 5.49 -26.67 -6.20
C ALA A 296 4.40 -27.48 -6.93
N GLU A 297 4.02 -28.62 -6.34
CA GLU A 297 2.86 -29.43 -6.74
C GLU A 297 1.60 -28.56 -6.90
N ASP A 298 0.73 -28.94 -7.84
CA ASP A 298 -0.50 -28.22 -8.22
C ASP A 298 -0.29 -26.73 -8.55
N GLU A 299 0.84 -26.40 -9.19
CA GLU A 299 1.29 -25.04 -9.50
C GLU A 299 1.39 -24.12 -8.26
N GLY A 300 1.62 -24.70 -7.09
CA GLY A 300 1.81 -24.00 -5.83
C GLY A 300 2.91 -22.94 -5.90
N ILE A 301 2.59 -21.67 -5.68
CA ILE A 301 3.56 -20.57 -5.69
C ILE A 301 4.21 -20.50 -4.31
N PRO A 302 5.52 -20.77 -4.16
CA PRO A 302 6.19 -20.74 -2.86
C PRO A 302 6.14 -19.35 -2.22
N THR A 303 5.69 -19.30 -0.96
CA THR A 303 5.37 -18.04 -0.28
C THR A 303 6.62 -17.18 -0.02
N GLU A 304 7.71 -17.77 0.48
CA GLU A 304 8.89 -17.00 0.90
C GLU A 304 9.61 -16.40 -0.32
N GLU A 305 9.72 -17.18 -1.40
CA GLU A 305 10.33 -16.82 -2.67
C GLU A 305 9.54 -15.71 -3.37
N PHE A 306 8.21 -15.83 -3.46
CA PHE A 306 7.36 -14.81 -4.08
C PHE A 306 7.45 -13.47 -3.34
N LEU A 307 7.36 -13.50 -2.00
CA LEU A 307 7.44 -12.28 -1.20
C LEU A 307 8.83 -11.65 -1.24
N ARG A 308 9.91 -12.44 -1.36
CA ARG A 308 11.26 -11.93 -1.63
C ARG A 308 11.37 -11.25 -2.99
N SER A 309 10.90 -11.88 -4.08
CA SER A 309 10.90 -11.24 -5.41
C SER A 309 10.06 -9.96 -5.46
N CYS A 310 9.01 -9.85 -4.64
CA CYS A 310 8.29 -8.59 -4.44
C CYS A 310 9.14 -7.54 -3.71
N TYR A 311 9.89 -7.91 -2.67
CA TYR A 311 10.78 -6.98 -1.95
C TYR A 311 11.93 -6.47 -2.82
N GLU A 312 12.51 -7.29 -3.71
CA GLU A 312 13.59 -6.89 -4.62
C GLU A 312 13.21 -5.71 -5.54
N ILE A 313 11.91 -5.46 -5.77
CA ILE A 313 11.40 -4.33 -6.58
C ILE A 313 11.49 -2.99 -5.82
N VAL A 314 11.43 -3.01 -4.49
CA VAL A 314 11.32 -1.80 -3.66
C VAL A 314 12.47 -0.80 -3.85
N PRO A 315 13.75 -1.22 -3.93
CA PRO A 315 14.87 -0.30 -4.23
C PRO A 315 14.72 0.48 -5.53
N VAL A 316 14.07 -0.09 -6.56
CA VAL A 316 13.78 0.67 -7.80
C VAL A 316 12.73 1.73 -7.53
N LEU A 317 11.66 1.44 -6.79
CA LEU A 317 10.65 2.45 -6.42
C LEU A 317 11.27 3.63 -5.65
N ASP A 318 12.28 3.38 -4.80
CA ASP A 318 13.04 4.46 -4.14
C ASP A 318 13.84 5.31 -5.15
N LYS A 319 14.51 4.68 -6.11
CA LYS A 319 15.26 5.38 -7.18
C LYS A 319 14.35 6.15 -8.15
N LEU A 320 13.11 5.70 -8.38
CA LEU A 320 12.13 6.42 -9.23
C LEU A 320 11.69 7.76 -8.62
N GLY A 321 11.80 7.92 -7.31
CA GLY A 321 11.47 9.17 -6.63
C GLY A 321 10.95 8.92 -5.21
N SER A 322 11.87 8.66 -4.29
CA SER A 322 11.61 8.27 -2.88
C SER A 322 10.55 9.06 -2.12
N LYS A 323 10.27 10.33 -2.47
CA LYS A 323 9.19 11.14 -1.86
C LYS A 323 7.84 11.05 -2.59
N VAL A 324 7.84 10.88 -3.91
CA VAL A 324 6.62 10.94 -4.74
C VAL A 324 6.03 9.54 -5.00
N PHE A 325 6.87 8.51 -4.99
CA PHE A 325 6.46 7.10 -4.99
C PHE A 325 6.32 6.50 -3.59
N ALA A 326 6.55 7.28 -2.52
CA ALA A 326 6.38 6.83 -1.13
C ALA A 326 5.02 6.16 -0.84
N PRO A 327 3.86 6.68 -1.31
CA PRO A 327 2.58 6.01 -1.10
C PRO A 327 2.50 4.63 -1.78
N VAL A 328 3.10 4.49 -2.97
CA VAL A 328 3.14 3.23 -3.74
C VAL A 328 4.03 2.21 -3.03
N LYS A 329 5.22 2.64 -2.59
CA LYS A 329 6.14 1.81 -1.80
C LYS A 329 5.49 1.33 -0.50
N MET A 330 4.85 2.23 0.25
CA MET A 330 4.19 1.90 1.52
C MET A 330 3.04 0.90 1.36
N ASP A 331 2.26 1.00 0.27
CA ASP A 331 1.22 0.00 -0.04
C ASP A 331 1.86 -1.36 -0.35
N PHE A 332 2.88 -1.38 -1.21
CA PHE A 332 3.59 -2.61 -1.61
C PHE A 332 4.21 -3.32 -0.40
N GLU A 333 5.02 -2.62 0.39
CA GLU A 333 5.64 -3.13 1.63
C GLU A 333 4.58 -3.54 2.67
N GLY A 334 3.50 -2.75 2.80
CA GLY A 334 2.40 -3.02 3.72
C GLY A 334 1.65 -4.30 3.38
N ASN A 335 1.42 -4.57 2.09
CA ASN A 335 0.74 -5.77 1.62
C ASN A 335 1.64 -7.01 1.72
N ILE A 336 2.92 -6.92 1.34
CA ILE A 336 3.89 -7.99 1.57
C ILE A 336 3.96 -8.35 3.07
N LYS A 337 3.99 -7.34 3.96
CA LYS A 337 4.04 -7.53 5.41
C LYS A 337 2.82 -8.29 5.95
N LYS A 338 1.61 -7.99 5.49
CA LYS A 338 0.38 -8.70 5.92
C LYS A 338 0.41 -10.18 5.50
N ILE A 339 0.82 -10.49 4.27
CA ILE A 339 0.94 -11.88 3.78
C ILE A 339 2.00 -12.62 4.60
N ASN A 340 3.16 -11.99 4.82
CA ASN A 340 4.22 -12.54 5.65
C ASN A 340 3.77 -12.77 7.11
N GLN A 341 2.93 -11.88 7.67
CA GLN A 341 2.35 -12.06 9.01
C GLN A 341 1.51 -13.34 9.12
N LYS A 342 0.75 -13.73 8.09
CA LYS A 342 0.05 -15.03 8.06
C LYS A 342 1.05 -16.18 7.87
N TYR A 343 1.98 -16.06 6.92
CA TYR A 343 3.00 -17.09 6.64
C TYR A 343 3.78 -17.52 7.89
N ILE A 344 4.26 -16.58 8.70
CA ILE A 344 5.06 -16.89 9.90
C ILE A 344 4.27 -17.57 11.03
N THR A 345 2.93 -17.62 10.97
CA THR A 345 2.15 -18.33 12.00
C THR A 345 2.27 -19.85 11.88
N ASN A 346 2.41 -20.37 10.66
CA ASN A 346 2.71 -21.77 10.38
C ASN A 346 3.38 -21.91 9.00
N LYS A 347 4.72 -21.85 8.95
CA LYS A 347 5.47 -21.86 7.69
C LYS A 347 5.29 -23.13 6.86
N GLU A 348 5.04 -24.28 7.49
CA GLU A 348 4.87 -25.56 6.80
C GLU A 348 3.49 -25.66 6.12
N GLU A 349 2.45 -25.21 6.83
CA GLU A 349 1.08 -25.14 6.29
C GLU A 349 0.93 -24.03 5.24
N PHE A 350 1.58 -22.87 5.45
CA PHE A 350 1.48 -21.71 4.57
C PHE A 350 2.64 -21.60 3.57
N ASN A 351 3.25 -22.74 3.21
CA ASN A 351 4.40 -22.77 2.30
C ASN A 351 4.08 -22.33 0.85
N THR A 352 2.80 -22.27 0.46
CA THR A 352 2.36 -21.64 -0.80
C THR A 352 1.27 -20.60 -0.60
N LEU A 353 1.22 -19.61 -1.50
CA LEU A 353 0.20 -18.55 -1.47
C LEU A 353 -1.22 -19.10 -1.57
N GLN A 354 -1.41 -20.17 -2.34
CA GLN A 354 -2.70 -20.85 -2.46
C GLN A 354 -3.16 -21.41 -1.11
N LYS A 355 -2.28 -22.03 -0.31
CA LYS A 355 -2.65 -22.55 1.02
C LYS A 355 -3.04 -21.45 2.00
N ILE A 356 -2.39 -20.28 1.93
CA ILE A 356 -2.78 -19.09 2.70
C ILE A 356 -4.23 -18.68 2.39
N ILE A 357 -4.55 -18.50 1.10
CA ILE A 357 -5.89 -18.11 0.66
C ILE A 357 -6.92 -19.18 1.01
N LEU A 358 -6.64 -20.45 0.69
CA LEU A 358 -7.57 -21.56 0.94
C LEU A 358 -7.84 -21.75 2.43
N HIS A 359 -6.86 -21.51 3.31
CA HIS A 359 -7.12 -21.45 4.75
C HIS A 359 -8.06 -20.29 5.08
N GLU A 360 -7.77 -19.06 4.67
CA GLU A 360 -8.61 -17.90 5.01
C GLU A 360 -10.02 -17.99 4.42
N VAL A 361 -10.21 -18.64 3.27
CA VAL A 361 -11.53 -18.98 2.73
C VAL A 361 -12.24 -19.98 3.65
N LYS A 362 -11.55 -21.06 4.05
CA LYS A 362 -12.10 -22.11 4.91
C LYS A 362 -12.43 -21.63 6.33
N THR A 363 -11.72 -20.63 6.85
CA THR A 363 -11.99 -20.00 8.16
C THR A 363 -12.92 -18.80 8.09
N GLU A 364 -13.47 -18.47 6.91
CA GLU A 364 -14.28 -17.27 6.64
C GLU A 364 -13.55 -15.93 6.93
N GLU A 365 -12.22 -15.98 7.03
CA GLU A 365 -11.32 -14.84 7.30
C GLU A 365 -10.94 -14.05 6.04
N ALA A 366 -11.12 -14.62 4.84
CA ALA A 366 -10.65 -14.03 3.58
C ALA A 366 -11.15 -12.59 3.33
N ARG A 367 -12.38 -12.27 3.78
CA ARG A 367 -13.02 -10.94 3.67
C ARG A 367 -12.88 -10.07 4.92
N VAL A 368 -12.13 -10.51 5.92
CA VAL A 368 -11.82 -9.70 7.11
C VAL A 368 -10.78 -8.64 6.73
N ARG A 369 -10.97 -7.40 7.18
CA ARG A 369 -9.99 -6.33 6.96
C ARG A 369 -8.62 -6.73 7.49
N HIS A 370 -7.60 -6.49 6.67
CA HIS A 370 -6.21 -6.87 6.90
C HIS A 370 -5.90 -8.37 6.81
N SER A 371 -6.76 -9.16 6.16
CA SER A 371 -6.47 -10.55 5.79
C SER A 371 -5.27 -10.64 4.83
N ALA A 372 -4.61 -11.79 4.76
CA ALA A 372 -3.56 -12.02 3.77
C ALA A 372 -4.14 -12.09 2.35
N THR A 373 -5.40 -12.51 2.20
CA THR A 373 -6.16 -12.50 0.95
C THR A 373 -6.41 -11.08 0.44
N GLU A 374 -6.87 -10.15 1.28
CA GLU A 374 -7.02 -8.74 0.89
C GLU A 374 -5.66 -8.14 0.48
N ALA A 375 -4.61 -8.43 1.26
CA ALA A 375 -3.26 -7.95 0.98
C ALA A 375 -2.70 -8.46 -0.36
N LEU A 376 -2.87 -9.76 -0.65
CA LEU A 376 -2.40 -10.38 -1.88
C LEU A 376 -3.24 -9.96 -3.10
N MET A 377 -4.52 -9.62 -2.92
CA MET A 377 -5.33 -8.97 -3.96
C MET A 377 -4.70 -7.64 -4.40
N TRP A 378 -4.37 -6.75 -3.46
CA TRP A 378 -3.76 -5.46 -3.78
C TRP A 378 -2.33 -5.60 -4.31
N LEU A 379 -1.52 -6.50 -3.75
CA LEU A 379 -0.18 -6.79 -4.25
C LEU A 379 -0.20 -7.31 -5.70
N ARG A 380 -1.12 -8.23 -6.03
CA ARG A 380 -1.35 -8.74 -7.39
C ARG A 380 -1.77 -7.63 -8.36
N ARG A 381 -2.66 -6.72 -7.93
CA ARG A 381 -3.08 -5.55 -8.73
C ARG A 381 -1.89 -4.60 -8.99
N GLY A 382 -1.03 -4.37 -8.00
CA GLY A 382 0.22 -3.60 -8.15
C GLY A 382 1.24 -4.27 -9.07
N LEU A 383 1.41 -5.58 -8.98
CA LEU A 383 2.29 -6.36 -9.88
C LEU A 383 1.79 -6.36 -11.33
N LYS A 384 0.47 -6.45 -11.56
CA LYS A 384 -0.12 -6.28 -12.90
C LYS A 384 0.21 -4.91 -13.50
N PHE A 385 0.10 -3.85 -12.70
CA PHE A 385 0.50 -2.50 -13.12
C PHE A 385 1.99 -2.43 -13.50
N LEU A 386 2.86 -3.01 -12.67
CA LEU A 386 4.30 -3.07 -12.96
C LEU A 386 4.61 -3.87 -14.25
N LYS A 387 3.96 -5.02 -14.45
CA LYS A 387 4.09 -5.84 -15.67
C LYS A 387 3.74 -5.03 -16.92
N GLU A 388 2.59 -4.36 -16.92
CA GLU A 388 2.16 -3.53 -18.06
C GLU A 388 3.13 -2.37 -18.31
N PHE A 389 3.57 -1.68 -17.26
CA PHE A 389 4.52 -0.58 -17.37
C PHE A 389 5.86 -1.04 -17.99
N LEU A 390 6.44 -2.14 -17.47
CA LEU A 390 7.68 -2.71 -18.01
C LEU A 390 7.50 -3.28 -19.43
N THR A 391 6.31 -3.74 -19.79
CA THR A 391 5.96 -4.17 -21.15
C THR A 391 5.98 -3.01 -22.14
N GLU A 392 5.41 -1.85 -21.78
CA GLU A 392 5.46 -0.64 -22.63
C GLU A 392 6.93 -0.22 -22.90
N LEU A 393 7.79 -0.25 -21.87
CA LEU A 393 9.22 0.06 -22.01
C LEU A 393 9.97 -0.96 -22.87
N LYS A 394 9.73 -2.26 -22.66
CA LYS A 394 10.30 -3.35 -23.49
C LYS A 394 9.96 -3.18 -24.97
N ASN A 395 8.72 -2.77 -25.25
CA ASN A 395 8.20 -2.49 -26.58
C ASN A 395 8.76 -1.19 -27.20
N GLY A 396 9.55 -0.41 -26.44
CA GLY A 396 10.28 0.75 -26.92
C GLY A 396 9.68 2.11 -26.58
N GLU A 397 8.65 2.18 -25.73
CA GLU A 397 8.18 3.46 -25.19
C GLU A 397 9.31 4.10 -24.34
N LYS A 398 9.64 5.36 -24.67
CA LYS A 398 10.67 6.14 -23.97
C LYS A 398 10.07 7.22 -23.08
N ASN A 399 8.81 7.60 -23.29
CA ASN A 399 8.13 8.52 -22.39
C ASN A 399 7.59 7.75 -21.18
N ILE A 400 8.31 7.85 -20.05
CA ILE A 400 7.93 7.23 -18.77
C ILE A 400 6.52 7.64 -18.33
N GLN A 401 6.08 8.88 -18.61
CA GLN A 401 4.71 9.31 -18.30
C GLN A 401 3.68 8.60 -19.18
N THR A 402 3.94 8.43 -20.48
CA THR A 402 3.06 7.67 -21.37
C THR A 402 2.95 6.22 -20.90
N ALA A 403 4.09 5.55 -20.66
CA ALA A 403 4.13 4.16 -20.19
C ALA A 403 3.39 3.96 -18.86
N LEU A 404 3.66 4.81 -17.85
CA LEU A 404 2.97 4.75 -16.55
C LEU A 404 1.46 4.99 -16.69
N ASN A 405 1.05 5.98 -17.49
CA ASN A 405 -0.36 6.32 -17.68
C ASN A 405 -1.13 5.23 -18.45
N ASN A 406 -0.51 4.62 -19.46
CA ASN A 406 -1.07 3.49 -20.21
C ASN A 406 -1.26 2.28 -19.29
N ALA A 407 -0.21 1.88 -18.58
CA ALA A 407 -0.25 0.78 -17.63
C ALA A 407 -1.31 1.00 -16.53
N TYR A 408 -1.35 2.19 -15.94
CA TYR A 408 -2.33 2.57 -14.92
C TYR A 408 -3.77 2.50 -15.44
N GLY A 409 -3.99 3.00 -16.67
CA GLY A 409 -5.27 2.96 -17.35
C GLY A 409 -5.83 1.55 -17.56
N ARG A 410 -4.97 0.57 -17.84
CA ARG A 410 -5.34 -0.85 -18.03
C ARG A 410 -5.50 -1.64 -16.73
N THR A 411 -4.97 -1.14 -15.60
CA THR A 411 -4.82 -1.97 -14.37
C THR A 411 -5.46 -1.33 -13.13
N LEU A 412 -4.76 -0.42 -12.44
CA LEU A 412 -5.16 0.11 -11.14
C LEU A 412 -6.27 1.17 -11.21
N ARG A 413 -6.40 1.89 -12.33
CA ARG A 413 -7.35 3.03 -12.45
C ARG A 413 -8.80 2.68 -12.11
N GLN A 414 -9.24 1.46 -12.40
CA GLN A 414 -10.60 0.99 -12.10
C GLN A 414 -10.85 0.85 -10.59
N TYR A 415 -9.83 0.47 -9.81
CA TYR A 415 -9.91 0.25 -8.36
C TYR A 415 -9.58 1.51 -7.53
N HIS A 416 -9.18 2.62 -8.16
CA HIS A 416 -8.84 3.87 -7.47
C HIS A 416 -9.95 4.91 -7.64
N GLY A 417 -10.34 5.54 -6.55
CA GLY A 417 -11.30 6.63 -6.46
C GLY A 417 -10.68 7.97 -6.88
N TRP A 418 -11.48 9.04 -6.80
CA TRP A 418 -11.05 10.38 -7.24
C TRP A 418 -9.78 10.87 -6.51
N VAL A 419 -9.69 10.66 -5.20
CA VAL A 419 -8.52 11.08 -4.39
C VAL A 419 -7.25 10.34 -4.82
N VAL A 420 -7.29 9.01 -4.88
CA VAL A 420 -6.12 8.19 -5.22
C VAL A 420 -5.70 8.38 -6.69
N ARG A 421 -6.65 8.60 -7.61
CA ARG A 421 -6.36 9.06 -8.98
C ARG A 421 -5.63 10.41 -9.00
N GLY A 422 -5.97 11.33 -8.10
CA GLY A 422 -5.27 12.61 -7.90
C GLY A 422 -3.82 12.41 -7.44
N VAL A 423 -3.59 11.52 -6.46
CA VAL A 423 -2.24 11.16 -5.99
C VAL A 423 -1.42 10.53 -7.12
N PHE A 424 -1.99 9.62 -7.91
CA PHE A 424 -1.33 9.07 -9.08
C PHE A 424 -0.95 10.15 -10.10
N ALA A 425 -1.84 11.12 -10.37
CA ALA A 425 -1.56 12.23 -11.28
C ALA A 425 -0.46 13.20 -10.77
N LEU A 426 -0.17 13.22 -9.47
CA LEU A 426 1.00 13.92 -8.92
C LEU A 426 2.28 13.09 -9.10
N ALA A 427 2.26 11.79 -8.78
CA ALA A 427 3.38 10.89 -9.02
C ALA A 427 3.78 10.83 -10.51
N LEU A 428 2.80 10.84 -11.42
CA LEU A 428 3.00 10.88 -12.86
C LEU A 428 3.72 12.16 -13.33
N ARG A 429 3.34 13.34 -12.80
CA ARG A 429 4.02 14.60 -13.11
C ARG A 429 5.45 14.65 -12.57
N ALA A 430 5.74 13.89 -11.53
CA ALA A 430 7.05 13.79 -10.89
C ALA A 430 7.86 12.55 -11.32
N SER A 431 7.40 11.79 -12.31
CA SER A 431 8.16 10.64 -12.83
C SER A 431 9.48 11.07 -13.47
N PRO A 432 10.54 10.24 -13.41
CA PRO A 432 11.83 10.58 -14.00
C PRO A 432 11.78 10.65 -15.54
N THR A 433 12.83 11.21 -16.13
CA THR A 433 13.12 11.04 -17.56
C THR A 433 13.46 9.58 -17.85
N TYR A 434 13.47 9.19 -19.13
CA TYR A 434 13.91 7.85 -19.55
C TYR A 434 15.33 7.53 -19.07
N GLU A 435 16.25 8.50 -19.16
CA GLU A 435 17.63 8.37 -18.69
C GLU A 435 17.71 8.18 -17.17
N GLY A 436 16.92 8.95 -16.39
CA GLY A 436 16.84 8.76 -14.94
C GLY A 436 16.25 7.41 -14.55
N PHE A 437 15.29 6.90 -15.33
CA PHE A 437 14.73 5.56 -15.18
C PHE A 437 15.76 4.46 -15.53
N ALA A 438 16.46 4.62 -16.66
CA ALA A 438 17.48 3.68 -17.11
C ALA A 438 18.66 3.61 -16.12
N SER A 439 19.12 4.76 -15.61
CA SER A 439 20.10 4.85 -14.52
C SER A 439 19.62 4.22 -13.21
N ALA A 440 18.30 4.24 -12.92
CA ALA A 440 17.77 3.52 -11.78
C ALA A 440 17.92 1.99 -11.94
N LEU A 441 17.78 1.48 -13.16
CA LEU A 441 17.90 0.07 -13.50
C LEU A 441 19.33 -0.40 -13.82
N SER A 442 20.31 0.50 -13.85
CA SER A 442 21.70 0.15 -14.12
C SER A 442 22.45 -0.27 -12.84
N VAL A 443 23.49 -1.09 -13.01
CA VAL A 443 24.31 -1.63 -11.91
C VAL A 443 25.50 -0.72 -11.65
N GLY A 444 26.21 -0.31 -12.70
CA GLY A 444 27.26 0.69 -12.69
C GLY A 444 26.77 2.12 -12.99
N GLU A 445 27.63 3.09 -12.68
CA GLU A 445 27.44 4.51 -13.01
C GLU A 445 27.72 4.75 -14.50
N ARG A 446 26.71 5.20 -15.25
CA ARG A 446 26.69 5.45 -16.72
C ARG A 446 26.55 4.22 -17.63
N ASP A 447 26.39 3.03 -17.06
CA ASP A 447 25.96 1.82 -17.76
C ASP A 447 24.79 2.04 -18.76
N TYR A 448 23.83 2.91 -18.41
CA TYR A 448 22.66 3.25 -19.24
C TYR A 448 22.98 4.03 -20.53
N GLU A 449 24.22 4.49 -20.71
CA GLU A 449 24.69 5.18 -21.92
C GLU A 449 25.11 4.19 -23.02
N GLU A 450 25.37 2.92 -22.65
CA GLU A 450 25.80 1.85 -23.56
C GLU A 450 24.62 1.16 -24.25
N GLU A 451 24.72 0.90 -25.56
CA GLU A 451 23.70 0.14 -26.30
C GLU A 451 23.54 -1.30 -25.75
N ALA A 452 24.62 -1.85 -25.19
CA ALA A 452 24.63 -3.15 -24.52
C ALA A 452 23.64 -3.23 -23.34
N PHE A 453 23.45 -2.14 -22.58
CA PHE A 453 22.51 -2.11 -21.45
C PHE A 453 21.05 -2.25 -21.90
N TYR A 454 20.66 -1.61 -23.01
CA TYR A 454 19.30 -1.74 -23.54
C TYR A 454 19.02 -3.15 -24.10
N ASN A 455 20.03 -3.79 -24.69
CA ASN A 455 19.95 -5.18 -25.11
C ASN A 455 19.85 -6.13 -23.91
N GLY A 456 20.64 -5.91 -22.85
CA GLY A 456 20.54 -6.62 -21.58
C GLY A 456 19.18 -6.45 -20.91
N MET A 457 18.65 -5.22 -20.84
CA MET A 457 17.32 -4.94 -20.28
C MET A 457 16.21 -5.67 -21.04
N ARG A 458 16.28 -5.69 -22.38
CA ARG A 458 15.32 -6.45 -23.20
C ARG A 458 15.44 -7.96 -22.90
N ARG A 459 16.66 -8.51 -22.91
CA ARG A 459 16.95 -9.92 -22.59
C ARG A 459 16.41 -10.33 -21.23
N ASP A 460 16.61 -9.50 -20.19
CA ASP A 460 16.08 -9.78 -18.85
C ASP A 460 14.55 -9.66 -18.79
N LEU A 461 13.95 -8.65 -19.42
CA LEU A 461 12.49 -8.48 -19.45
C LEU A 461 11.78 -9.55 -20.31
N ASP A 462 12.45 -10.15 -21.30
CA ASP A 462 11.99 -11.33 -22.03
C ASP A 462 11.85 -12.57 -21.13
N ILE A 463 12.60 -12.66 -20.04
CA ILE A 463 12.56 -13.76 -19.07
C ILE A 463 11.66 -13.43 -17.87
N TYR A 464 11.79 -12.21 -17.35
CA TYR A 464 11.13 -11.75 -16.12
C TYR A 464 9.61 -11.58 -16.28
N LEU A 465 9.16 -10.97 -17.38
CA LEU A 465 7.74 -10.65 -17.57
C LEU A 465 6.85 -11.88 -17.77
N PRO A 466 7.20 -12.89 -18.61
CA PRO A 466 6.38 -14.09 -18.75
C PRO A 466 6.31 -14.93 -17.47
N ALA A 467 7.38 -14.96 -16.66
CA ALA A 467 7.38 -15.65 -15.39
C ALA A 467 6.45 -14.98 -14.35
N MET A 468 6.50 -13.65 -14.26
CA MET A 468 5.56 -12.87 -13.46
C MET A 468 4.11 -13.08 -13.97
N GLU A 469 3.88 -13.03 -15.28
CA GLU A 469 2.56 -13.22 -15.89
C GLU A 469 1.97 -14.60 -15.58
N LYS A 470 2.77 -15.67 -15.64
CA LYS A 470 2.34 -17.02 -15.25
C LYS A 470 1.83 -17.06 -13.81
N GLN A 471 2.59 -16.51 -12.87
CA GLN A 471 2.24 -16.52 -11.45
C GLN A 471 1.02 -15.65 -11.16
N LEU A 472 0.91 -14.48 -11.79
CA LEU A 472 -0.28 -13.63 -11.70
C LEU A 472 -1.52 -14.34 -12.27
N SER A 473 -1.39 -15.11 -13.36
CA SER A 473 -2.49 -15.87 -13.96
C SER A 473 -2.98 -17.03 -13.07
N ILE A 474 -2.06 -17.73 -12.39
CA ILE A 474 -2.41 -18.77 -11.40
C ILE A 474 -3.19 -18.15 -10.23
N LEU A 475 -2.75 -16.97 -9.74
CA LEU A 475 -3.47 -16.25 -8.69
C LEU A 475 -4.83 -15.73 -9.19
N ASP A 476 -4.91 -15.19 -10.41
CA ASP A 476 -6.18 -14.73 -11.00
C ASP A 476 -7.23 -15.85 -11.02
N ALA A 477 -6.86 -17.02 -11.55
CA ALA A 477 -7.73 -18.19 -11.59
C ALA A 477 -8.22 -18.62 -10.20
N LEU A 478 -7.34 -18.59 -9.19
CA LEU A 478 -7.70 -18.90 -7.81
C LEU A 478 -8.70 -17.89 -7.21
N TYR A 479 -8.50 -16.58 -7.45
CA TYR A 479 -9.39 -15.53 -6.96
C TYR A 479 -10.76 -15.56 -7.63
N GLU A 480 -10.79 -15.83 -8.94
CA GLU A 480 -12.02 -16.01 -9.71
C GLU A 480 -12.80 -17.25 -9.23
N GLN A 481 -12.12 -18.40 -9.10
CA GLN A 481 -12.71 -19.66 -8.62
C GLN A 481 -13.41 -19.53 -7.26
N HIS A 482 -12.87 -18.68 -6.37
CA HIS A 482 -13.38 -18.53 -5.00
C HIS A 482 -14.21 -17.24 -4.78
N GLY A 483 -14.47 -16.44 -5.82
CA GLY A 483 -15.24 -15.19 -5.70
C GLY A 483 -14.59 -14.18 -4.73
N LEU A 484 -13.27 -14.00 -4.86
CA LEU A 484 -12.42 -13.17 -3.99
C LEU A 484 -11.99 -11.84 -4.62
N GLU A 485 -12.29 -11.61 -5.90
CA GLU A 485 -12.14 -10.27 -6.48
C GLU A 485 -13.15 -9.31 -5.85
N SER A 486 -12.65 -8.17 -5.37
CA SER A 486 -13.49 -7.09 -4.85
C SER A 486 -13.48 -5.91 -5.81
N ASP A 487 -14.68 -5.48 -6.23
CA ASP A 487 -14.90 -4.24 -7.00
C ASP A 487 -14.82 -2.98 -6.13
N GLU A 488 -14.47 -3.10 -4.85
CA GLU A 488 -14.29 -1.94 -3.97
C GLU A 488 -13.18 -1.01 -4.46
N VAL A 489 -13.49 0.28 -4.41
CA VAL A 489 -12.67 1.38 -4.93
C VAL A 489 -12.11 2.20 -3.76
N VAL A 490 -10.79 2.43 -3.75
CA VAL A 490 -10.04 3.13 -2.68
C VAL A 490 -9.71 4.58 -3.00
#